data_AF-A0AAV9DKC9-F1
#
_entry.id   AF-A0AAV9DKC9-F1
#
_cell.length_a   1.000
_cell.length_b   1.000
_cell.length_c   1.000
_cell.angle_alpha   90.00
_cell.angle_beta   90.00
_cell.angle_gamma   90.00
#
_symmetry.space_group_name_H-M   'P 1'
#
loop_
_entity.id
_entity.type
_entity.pdbx_description
1 polymer ?
#
loop_
_entity_poly.entity_id
_entity_poly.type
_entity_poly.pdbx_seq_one_letter_code
_entity_poly.pdbx_strand_id
1 'polypeptide(L)'
;MTGFHFVNCAILTFGPHAVYYLATPLSEYDTVGTSVKAALVYLGTALVKLVCLATFLKVPDNDSFDPYQESLKALIGFIDVAGLYVALTQLTHRNISQNHKFQAVGLGWAFADSILHRLAPLWVGARGLEFTWEYILQGIEANANLVLYVSLAALGSLIWIRKNKPKTLIPIIYMCALILATMPSITSYLRRELGWHLSKVVGFELLSSLAMAFICWQLFCACQRPSN
;
A
#
# COMPACT_ATOMS: atom_id res chain seq x y z
N MET A 1 0.46 -11.82 30.33
CA MET A 1 -0.46 -10.96 29.53
C MET A 1 0.21 -10.33 28.31
N THR A 2 1.53 -10.13 28.30
CA THR A 2 2.30 -9.53 27.18
C THR A 2 2.16 -10.29 25.84
N GLY A 3 2.14 -11.62 25.86
CA GLY A 3 1.93 -12.43 24.65
C GLY A 3 0.54 -12.30 24.03
N PHE A 4 -0.49 -12.04 24.86
CA PHE A 4 -1.89 -11.96 24.37
C PHE A 4 -2.11 -10.70 23.52
N HIS A 5 -1.66 -9.54 24.00
CA HIS A 5 -1.77 -8.28 23.25
C HIS A 5 -0.97 -8.33 21.94
N PHE A 6 0.24 -8.87 21.98
CA PHE A 6 1.05 -9.09 20.79
C PHE A 6 0.34 -9.97 19.75
N VAL A 7 -0.17 -11.14 20.16
CA VAL A 7 -0.86 -12.07 19.24
C VAL A 7 -2.11 -11.42 18.65
N ASN A 8 -2.92 -10.72 19.45
CA ASN A 8 -4.12 -10.05 18.95
C ASN A 8 -3.78 -8.95 17.92
N CYS A 9 -2.78 -8.12 18.19
CA CYS A 9 -2.39 -7.06 17.27
C CYS A 9 -1.72 -7.64 16.01
N ALA A 10 -0.96 -8.74 16.14
CA ALA A 10 -0.39 -9.46 15.01
C ALA A 10 -1.50 -10.04 14.11
N ILE A 11 -2.51 -10.69 14.70
CA ILE A 11 -3.67 -11.21 13.98
C ILE A 11 -4.45 -10.08 13.31
N LEU A 12 -4.64 -8.95 13.99
CA LEU A 12 -5.34 -7.79 13.42
C LEU A 12 -4.62 -7.20 12.21
N THR A 13 -3.27 -7.21 12.23
CA THR A 13 -2.41 -6.63 11.18
C THR A 13 -2.23 -7.59 10.00
N PHE A 14 -1.89 -8.85 10.28
CA PHE A 14 -1.49 -9.83 9.27
C PHE A 14 -2.62 -10.81 8.89
N GLY A 15 -3.61 -10.99 9.76
CA GLY A 15 -4.75 -11.88 9.51
C GLY A 15 -5.51 -11.54 8.23
N PRO A 16 -5.84 -10.27 7.97
CA PRO A 16 -6.53 -9.89 6.72
C PRO A 16 -5.75 -10.20 5.45
N HIS A 17 -4.41 -10.18 5.49
CA HIS A 17 -3.58 -10.59 4.36
C HIS A 17 -3.75 -12.09 4.06
N ALA A 18 -3.77 -12.93 5.10
CA ALA A 18 -4.00 -14.37 4.96
C ALA A 18 -5.43 -14.67 4.50
N VAL A 19 -6.43 -13.99 5.07
CA VAL A 19 -7.84 -14.13 4.66
C VAL A 19 -8.01 -13.72 3.20
N TYR A 20 -7.41 -12.62 2.76
CA TYR A 20 -7.47 -12.18 1.37
C TYR A 20 -6.85 -13.21 0.42
N TYR A 21 -5.71 -13.81 0.76
CA TYR A 21 -5.09 -14.87 -0.04
C TYR A 21 -6.01 -16.08 -0.19
N LEU A 22 -6.61 -16.54 0.92
CA LEU A 22 -7.45 -17.73 0.95
C LEU A 22 -8.81 -17.50 0.27
N ALA A 23 -9.40 -16.32 0.43
CA ALA A 23 -10.73 -15.97 -0.08
C ALA A 23 -10.76 -15.50 -1.54
N THR A 24 -9.60 -15.35 -2.19
CA THR A 24 -9.48 -14.96 -3.60
C THR A 24 -8.93 -16.12 -4.43
N PRO A 25 -9.02 -16.07 -5.78
CA PRO A 25 -8.48 -17.12 -6.65
C PRO A 25 -6.96 -17.34 -6.50
N LEU A 26 -6.27 -16.47 -5.76
CA LEU A 26 -4.85 -16.57 -5.47
C LEU A 26 -4.46 -17.91 -4.83
N SER A 27 -5.34 -18.48 -3.99
CA SER A 27 -5.14 -19.78 -3.35
C SER A 27 -5.24 -20.94 -4.32
N GLU A 28 -6.15 -20.87 -5.30
CA GLU A 28 -6.33 -21.90 -6.33
C GLU A 28 -5.16 -21.96 -7.32
N TYR A 29 -4.62 -20.80 -7.70
CA TYR A 29 -3.49 -20.70 -8.63
C TYR A 29 -2.11 -20.88 -7.96
N ASP A 30 -2.07 -21.19 -6.66
CA ASP A 30 -0.86 -21.29 -5.83
C ASP A 30 0.15 -20.16 -6.08
N THR A 31 -0.32 -18.94 -5.86
CA THR A 31 0.41 -17.72 -6.26
C THR A 31 1.37 -17.20 -5.20
N VAL A 32 1.60 -17.95 -4.12
CA VAL A 32 2.53 -17.58 -3.02
C VAL A 32 3.88 -17.13 -3.56
N GLY A 33 4.48 -17.90 -4.46
CA GLY A 33 5.80 -17.57 -5.02
C GLY A 33 5.82 -16.23 -5.78
N THR A 34 4.70 -15.82 -6.35
CA THR A 34 4.60 -14.53 -7.06
C THR A 34 4.43 -13.37 -6.09
N SER A 35 3.62 -13.55 -5.03
CA SER A 35 3.48 -12.58 -3.96
C SER A 35 4.80 -12.38 -3.20
N VAL A 36 5.56 -13.46 -2.97
CA VAL A 36 6.90 -13.39 -2.36
C VAL A 36 7.89 -12.61 -3.23
N LYS A 37 7.90 -12.85 -4.56
CA LYS A 37 8.73 -12.05 -5.47
C LYS A 37 8.35 -10.57 -5.47
N ALA A 38 7.05 -10.26 -5.42
CA ALA A 38 6.58 -8.87 -5.33
C ALA A 38 7.01 -8.21 -4.00
N ALA A 39 6.92 -8.94 -2.89
CA ALA A 39 7.43 -8.50 -1.59
C ALA A 39 8.93 -8.19 -1.65
N LEU A 40 9.74 -9.04 -2.28
CA LEU A 40 11.17 -8.80 -2.47
C LEU A 40 11.46 -7.54 -3.31
N VAL A 41 10.68 -7.29 -4.36
CA VAL A 41 10.80 -6.05 -5.14
C VAL A 41 10.51 -4.83 -4.26
N TYR A 42 9.45 -4.89 -3.43
CA TYR A 42 9.15 -3.82 -2.48
C TYR A 42 10.28 -3.59 -1.47
N LEU A 43 10.87 -4.65 -0.93
CA LEU A 43 12.02 -4.51 -0.02
C LEU A 43 13.19 -3.80 -0.72
N GLY A 44 13.46 -4.13 -1.99
CA GLY A 44 14.46 -3.44 -2.80
C GLY A 44 14.13 -1.96 -3.00
N THR A 45 12.87 -1.63 -3.33
CA THR A 45 12.47 -0.23 -3.54
C THR A 45 12.46 0.57 -2.24
N ALA A 46 12.08 -0.05 -1.13
CA ALA A 46 12.14 0.54 0.20
C ALA A 46 13.59 0.87 0.61
N LEU A 47 14.55 -0.02 0.32
CA LEU A 47 15.97 0.27 0.56
C LEU A 47 16.46 1.46 -0.26
N VAL A 48 16.13 1.50 -1.57
CA VAL A 48 16.48 2.64 -2.43
C VAL A 48 15.84 3.93 -1.91
N LYS A 49 14.57 3.88 -1.52
CA LYS A 49 13.84 5.00 -0.92
C LYS A 49 14.52 5.50 0.36
N LEU A 50 14.92 4.60 1.26
CA LEU A 50 15.61 4.97 2.50
C LEU A 50 16.97 5.63 2.22
N VAL A 51 17.73 5.10 1.25
CA VAL A 51 19.01 5.72 0.83
C VAL A 51 18.75 7.11 0.27
N CYS A 52 17.78 7.28 -0.64
CA CYS A 52 17.42 8.59 -1.20
C CYS A 52 16.95 9.56 -0.11
N LEU A 53 16.13 9.11 0.83
CA LEU A 53 15.67 9.94 1.94
C LEU A 53 16.87 10.41 2.78
N ALA A 54 17.80 9.50 3.11
CA ALA A 54 18.98 9.81 3.91
C ALA A 54 19.98 10.74 3.19
N THR A 55 20.10 10.66 1.85
CA THR A 55 21.03 11.49 1.08
C THR A 55 20.48 12.87 0.75
N PHE A 56 19.18 12.99 0.47
CA PHE A 56 18.58 14.21 -0.06
C PHE A 56 17.80 15.02 0.96
N LEU A 57 17.21 14.40 2.00
CA LEU A 57 16.57 15.17 3.06
C LEU A 57 17.61 15.62 4.07
N LYS A 58 17.59 16.93 4.36
CA LYS A 58 18.31 17.48 5.50
C LYS A 58 17.39 17.42 6.72
N VAL A 59 17.92 17.02 7.87
CA VAL A 59 17.18 17.14 9.13
C VAL A 59 17.00 18.63 9.42
N PRO A 60 15.76 19.17 9.48
CA PRO A 60 15.55 20.57 9.79
C PRO A 60 15.85 20.81 11.28
N ASP A 61 16.62 21.87 11.58
CA ASP A 61 16.97 22.26 12.95
C ASP A 61 15.80 22.94 13.70
N ASN A 62 14.75 23.34 12.98
CA ASN A 62 13.53 23.96 13.52
C ASN A 62 12.27 23.24 12.99
N ASP A 63 11.22 23.16 13.80
CA ASP A 63 9.91 22.56 13.45
C ASP A 63 9.10 23.32 12.37
N SER A 64 9.74 24.23 11.61
CA SER A 64 9.11 24.94 10.51
C SER A 64 8.86 24.03 9.31
N PHE A 65 7.68 24.10 8.72
CA PHE A 65 7.35 23.40 7.48
C PHE A 65 8.20 23.91 6.31
N ASP A 66 9.06 23.06 5.77
CA ASP A 66 9.84 23.35 4.57
C ASP A 66 9.18 22.70 3.34
N PRO A 67 8.51 23.49 2.47
CA PRO A 67 7.81 22.96 1.31
C PRO A 67 8.75 22.25 0.32
N TYR A 68 10.02 22.64 0.27
CA TYR A 68 11.00 22.00 -0.61
C TYR A 68 11.28 20.56 -0.15
N GLN A 69 11.47 20.36 1.15
CA GLN A 69 11.72 19.01 1.70
C GLN A 69 10.54 18.07 1.56
N GLU A 70 9.33 18.55 1.84
CA GLU A 70 8.12 17.73 1.68
C GLU A 70 7.85 17.41 0.20
N SER A 71 8.17 18.31 -0.73
CA SER A 71 8.11 18.02 -2.17
C SER A 71 9.13 16.98 -2.62
N LEU A 72 10.36 17.01 -2.09
CA LEU A 72 11.38 15.99 -2.35
C LEU A 72 10.96 14.63 -1.80
N LYS A 73 10.39 14.60 -0.59
CA LYS A 73 9.85 13.39 0.02
C LYS A 73 8.72 12.79 -0.83
N ALA A 74 7.83 13.63 -1.37
CA ALA A 74 6.79 13.19 -2.29
C ALA A 74 7.39 12.63 -3.59
N LEU A 75 8.41 13.27 -4.17
CA LEU A 75 9.11 12.79 -5.36
C LEU A 75 9.77 11.42 -5.12
N ILE A 76 10.46 11.26 -4.00
CA ILE A 76 11.07 10.00 -3.58
C ILE A 76 10.00 8.92 -3.36
N GLY A 77 8.80 9.30 -2.93
CA GLY A 77 7.64 8.39 -2.85
C GLY A 77 7.26 7.74 -4.18
N PHE A 78 7.51 8.39 -5.33
CA PHE A 78 7.24 7.79 -6.65
C PHE A 78 8.14 6.61 -7.00
N ILE A 79 9.23 6.37 -6.25
CA ILE A 79 10.05 5.16 -6.38
C ILE A 79 9.19 3.91 -6.15
N ASP A 80 8.22 3.98 -5.23
CA ASP A 80 7.30 2.87 -4.96
C ASP A 80 6.42 2.56 -6.19
N VAL A 81 6.00 3.58 -6.94
CA VAL A 81 5.24 3.40 -8.20
C VAL A 81 6.10 2.76 -9.28
N ALA A 82 7.37 3.15 -9.39
CA ALA A 82 8.33 2.54 -10.32
C ALA A 82 8.61 1.08 -9.97
N GLY A 83 8.76 0.77 -8.68
CA GLY A 83 8.89 -0.60 -8.19
C GLY A 83 7.65 -1.45 -8.50
N LEU A 84 6.46 -0.89 -8.31
CA LEU A 84 5.21 -1.55 -8.63
C LEU A 84 5.07 -1.82 -10.14
N TYR A 85 5.51 -0.89 -10.99
CA TYR A 85 5.61 -1.10 -12.44
C TYR A 85 6.49 -2.31 -12.77
N VAL A 86 7.69 -2.40 -12.17
CA VAL A 86 8.59 -3.55 -12.35
C VAL A 86 7.93 -4.84 -11.87
N ALA A 87 7.31 -4.83 -10.69
CA ALA A 87 6.62 -6.00 -10.14
C ALA A 87 5.47 -6.47 -11.06
N LEU A 88 4.70 -5.53 -11.64
CA LEU A 88 3.58 -5.85 -12.53
C LEU A 88 4.02 -6.21 -13.95
N THR A 89 5.16 -5.74 -14.47
CA THR A 89 5.54 -5.99 -15.87
C THR A 89 6.61 -7.07 -16.02
N GLN A 90 7.62 -7.07 -15.15
CA GLN A 90 8.82 -7.89 -15.28
C GLN A 90 8.72 -9.24 -14.56
N LEU A 91 7.90 -9.35 -13.51
CA LEU A 91 7.69 -10.65 -12.87
C LEU A 91 6.98 -11.58 -13.85
N THR A 92 7.67 -12.65 -14.25
CA THR A 92 7.13 -13.75 -15.05
C THR A 92 6.21 -14.61 -14.17
N HIS A 93 4.96 -14.79 -14.59
CA HIS A 93 4.00 -15.63 -13.87
C HIS A 93 3.67 -16.84 -14.73
N ARG A 94 3.93 -18.03 -14.19
CA ARG A 94 3.74 -19.29 -14.92
C ARG A 94 2.28 -19.80 -14.85
N ASN A 95 1.47 -19.33 -13.90
CA ASN A 95 0.19 -19.96 -13.54
C ASN A 95 -1.03 -19.02 -13.36
N ILE A 96 -0.93 -17.68 -13.54
CA ILE A 96 -2.05 -16.76 -13.25
C ILE A 96 -2.53 -16.00 -14.49
N SER A 97 -3.85 -15.84 -14.61
CA SER A 97 -4.44 -14.97 -15.62
C SER A 97 -4.02 -13.51 -15.39
N GLN A 98 -3.82 -12.76 -16.47
CA GLN A 98 -3.43 -11.35 -16.40
C GLN A 98 -4.40 -10.49 -15.57
N ASN A 99 -5.66 -10.92 -15.46
CA ASN A 99 -6.70 -10.21 -14.71
C ASN A 99 -6.59 -10.37 -13.20
N HIS A 100 -5.93 -11.42 -12.69
CA HIS A 100 -5.76 -11.64 -11.25
C HIS A 100 -4.33 -11.35 -10.77
N LYS A 101 -3.39 -11.15 -11.71
CA LYS A 101 -1.98 -10.86 -11.42
C LYS A 101 -1.79 -9.69 -10.44
N PHE A 102 -2.60 -8.64 -10.57
CA PHE A 102 -2.48 -7.46 -9.72
C PHE A 102 -2.77 -7.76 -8.25
N GLN A 103 -3.62 -8.75 -7.96
CA GLN A 103 -3.99 -9.13 -6.59
C GLN A 103 -2.79 -9.76 -5.86
N ALA A 104 -2.06 -10.66 -6.55
CA ALA A 104 -0.85 -11.28 -6.00
C ALA A 104 0.24 -10.23 -5.71
N VAL A 105 0.48 -9.35 -6.68
CA VAL A 105 1.50 -8.29 -6.56
C VAL A 105 1.12 -7.29 -5.46
N GLY A 106 -0.12 -6.80 -5.45
CA GLY A 106 -0.61 -5.86 -4.45
C GLY A 106 -0.60 -6.44 -3.04
N LEU A 107 -0.99 -7.72 -2.88
CA LEU A 107 -0.95 -8.42 -1.60
C LEU A 107 0.49 -8.57 -1.08
N GLY A 108 1.41 -9.04 -1.93
CA GLY A 108 2.83 -9.18 -1.55
C GLY A 108 3.47 -7.83 -1.18
N TRP A 109 3.13 -6.78 -1.93
CA TRP A 109 3.57 -5.41 -1.68
C TRP A 109 3.07 -4.90 -0.32
N ALA A 110 1.76 -4.97 -0.07
CA ALA A 110 1.15 -4.54 1.19
C ALA A 110 1.66 -5.33 2.41
N PHE A 111 1.89 -6.63 2.23
CA PHE A 111 2.41 -7.48 3.29
C PHE A 111 3.84 -7.08 3.68
N ALA A 112 4.70 -6.83 2.69
CA ALA A 112 6.06 -6.37 2.94
C ALA A 112 6.10 -4.98 3.59
N ASP A 113 5.22 -4.06 3.14
CA ASP A 113 5.05 -2.74 3.76
C ASP A 113 4.64 -2.84 5.23
N SER A 114 3.66 -3.70 5.53
CA SER A 114 3.18 -3.96 6.89
C SER A 114 4.28 -4.54 7.78
N ILE A 115 5.09 -5.46 7.26
CA ILE A 115 6.24 -6.01 7.99
C ILE A 115 7.23 -4.90 8.31
N LEU A 116 7.66 -4.12 7.32
CA LEU A 116 8.69 -3.10 7.54
C LEU A 116 8.26 -2.02 8.54
N HIS A 117 7.03 -1.53 8.43
CA HIS A 117 6.58 -0.39 9.23
C HIS A 117 5.98 -0.78 10.59
N ARG A 118 5.46 -1.99 10.73
CA ARG A 118 4.61 -2.35 11.88
C ARG A 118 5.17 -3.51 12.71
N LEU A 119 6.03 -4.37 12.16
CA LEU A 119 6.56 -5.52 12.91
C LEU A 119 7.43 -5.10 14.10
N ALA A 120 8.33 -4.13 13.92
CA ALA A 120 9.22 -3.68 14.99
C ALA A 120 8.47 -2.97 16.14
N PRO A 121 7.57 -1.99 15.88
CA PRO A 121 6.72 -1.41 16.92
C PRO A 121 5.87 -2.45 17.65
N LEU A 122 5.29 -3.41 16.92
CA LEU A 122 4.47 -4.47 17.49
C LEU A 122 5.29 -5.42 18.40
N TRP A 123 6.50 -5.79 17.96
CA TRP A 123 7.37 -6.70 18.70
C TRP A 123 7.89 -6.10 20.00
N VAL A 124 8.38 -4.86 19.95
CA VAL A 124 8.97 -4.18 21.11
C VAL A 124 7.87 -3.61 22.02
N GLY A 125 6.80 -3.07 21.42
CA GLY A 125 5.76 -2.32 22.11
C GLY A 125 4.64 -3.18 22.69
N ALA A 126 4.09 -4.12 21.92
CA ALA A 126 2.96 -4.95 22.40
C ALA A 126 3.38 -6.03 23.41
N ARG A 127 4.70 -6.20 23.64
CA ARG A 127 5.26 -7.01 24.72
C ARG A 127 5.51 -6.23 26.01
N GLY A 128 5.24 -4.92 26.03
CA GLY A 128 5.36 -4.06 27.20
C GLY A 128 4.36 -4.38 28.31
N LEU A 129 4.61 -3.84 29.51
CA LEU A 129 3.75 -4.00 30.69
C LEU A 129 2.45 -3.17 30.59
N GLU A 130 2.46 -2.08 29.83
CA GLU A 130 1.33 -1.18 29.62
C GLU A 130 0.85 -1.24 28.16
N PHE A 131 -0.44 -1.49 27.99
CA PHE A 131 -1.06 -1.60 26.66
C PHE A 131 -1.61 -0.25 26.21
N THR A 132 -1.21 0.21 25.02
CA THR A 132 -1.74 1.42 24.39
C THR A 132 -2.63 1.08 23.20
N TRP A 133 -3.64 1.93 22.95
CA TRP A 133 -4.56 1.80 21.81
C TRP A 133 -3.88 2.03 20.45
N GLU A 134 -2.67 2.56 20.45
CA GLU A 134 -1.90 2.87 19.26
C GLU A 134 -1.59 1.62 18.44
N TYR A 135 -1.31 0.48 19.08
CA TYR A 135 -1.04 -0.77 18.37
C TYR A 135 -2.29 -1.33 17.66
N ILE A 136 -3.48 -1.12 18.24
CA ILE A 136 -4.74 -1.50 17.59
C ILE A 136 -4.98 -0.59 16.38
N LEU A 137 -4.83 0.72 16.55
CA LEU A 137 -4.98 1.68 15.46
C LEU A 137 -3.98 1.43 14.33
N GLN A 138 -2.73 1.08 14.65
CA GLN A 138 -1.74 0.64 13.68
C GLN A 138 -2.16 -0.67 12.97
N GLY A 139 -2.80 -1.62 13.65
CA GLY A 139 -3.35 -2.80 12.99
C GLY A 139 -4.47 -2.46 12.00
N ILE A 140 -5.35 -1.52 12.37
CA ILE A 140 -6.44 -1.04 11.50
C ILE A 140 -5.89 -0.27 10.30
N GLU A 141 -4.90 0.59 10.52
CA GLU A 141 -4.20 1.35 9.48
C GLU A 141 -3.50 0.41 8.47
N ALA A 142 -2.94 -0.72 8.93
CA ALA A 142 -2.38 -1.74 8.05
C ALA A 142 -3.42 -2.30 7.06
N ASN A 143 -4.65 -2.47 7.53
CA ASN A 143 -5.74 -3.00 6.71
C ASN A 143 -6.21 -1.96 5.69
N ALA A 144 -6.23 -0.68 6.06
CA ALA A 144 -6.48 0.41 5.10
C ALA A 144 -5.41 0.43 4.01
N ASN A 145 -4.13 0.35 4.40
CA ASN A 145 -3.00 0.31 3.47
C ASN A 145 -3.03 -0.91 2.56
N LEU A 146 -3.41 -2.09 3.06
CA LEU A 146 -3.61 -3.28 2.22
C LEU A 146 -4.60 -3.00 1.09
N VAL A 147 -5.75 -2.41 1.41
CA VAL A 147 -6.77 -2.07 0.41
C VAL A 147 -6.24 -1.01 -0.58
N LEU A 148 -5.52 0.01 -0.11
CA LEU A 148 -4.94 1.05 -0.96
C LEU A 148 -3.88 0.50 -1.92
N TYR A 149 -2.94 -0.33 -1.44
CA TYR A 149 -1.90 -0.93 -2.28
C TYR A 149 -2.46 -1.90 -3.30
N VAL A 150 -3.45 -2.73 -2.92
CA VAL A 150 -4.16 -3.59 -3.87
C VAL A 150 -4.89 -2.75 -4.92
N SER A 151 -5.52 -1.65 -4.52
CA SER A 151 -6.17 -0.71 -5.44
C SER A 151 -5.18 -0.03 -6.39
N LEU A 152 -4.00 0.38 -5.89
CA LEU A 152 -2.93 0.95 -6.70
C LEU A 152 -2.37 -0.08 -7.70
N ALA A 153 -2.16 -1.32 -7.27
CA ALA A 153 -1.76 -2.42 -8.16
C ALA A 153 -2.84 -2.70 -9.22
N ALA A 154 -4.11 -2.62 -8.85
CA ALA A 154 -5.24 -2.77 -9.75
C ALA A 154 -5.20 -1.68 -10.84
N LEU A 155 -5.09 -0.40 -10.46
CA LEU A 155 -4.95 0.70 -11.41
C LEU A 155 -3.70 0.57 -12.29
N GLY A 156 -2.55 0.22 -11.70
CA GLY A 156 -1.31 -0.04 -12.43
C GLY A 156 -1.48 -1.13 -13.49
N SER A 157 -2.25 -2.18 -13.20
CA SER A 157 -2.54 -3.24 -14.18
C SER A 157 -3.41 -2.74 -15.35
N LEU A 158 -4.38 -1.85 -15.10
CA LEU A 158 -5.17 -1.19 -16.16
C LEU A 158 -4.32 -0.26 -17.04
N ILE A 159 -3.33 0.40 -16.44
CA ILE A 159 -2.42 1.30 -17.13
C ILE A 159 -1.45 0.50 -18.03
N TRP A 160 -0.72 -0.45 -17.42
CA TRP A 160 0.46 -1.07 -18.03
C TRP A 160 0.21 -2.42 -18.71
N ILE A 161 -0.70 -3.25 -18.18
CA ILE A 161 -0.94 -4.60 -18.70
C ILE A 161 -2.07 -4.58 -19.72
N ARG A 162 -3.14 -3.83 -19.45
CA ARG A 162 -4.34 -3.80 -20.28
C ARG A 162 -4.16 -2.93 -21.53
N LYS A 163 -4.22 -3.55 -22.70
CA LYS A 163 -4.12 -2.88 -24.01
C LYS A 163 -5.42 -2.17 -24.41
N ASN A 164 -6.57 -2.83 -24.22
CA ASN A 164 -7.87 -2.29 -24.64
C ASN A 164 -8.56 -1.57 -23.47
N LYS A 165 -8.68 -0.25 -23.59
CA LYS A 165 -9.38 0.62 -22.64
C LYS A 165 -10.11 1.75 -23.37
N PRO A 166 -11.33 2.12 -22.96
CA PRO A 166 -12.03 3.24 -23.57
C PRO A 166 -11.26 4.54 -23.33
N LYS A 167 -11.10 5.35 -24.38
CA LYS A 167 -10.26 6.57 -24.35
C LYS A 167 -10.66 7.55 -23.25
N THR A 168 -11.94 7.61 -22.90
CA THR A 168 -12.51 8.48 -21.85
C THR A 168 -12.07 8.10 -20.44
N LEU A 169 -11.81 6.81 -20.15
CA LEU A 169 -11.43 6.36 -18.81
C LEU A 169 -9.92 6.49 -18.54
N ILE A 170 -9.09 6.60 -19.58
CA ILE A 170 -7.64 6.73 -19.46
C ILE A 170 -7.25 7.87 -18.50
N PRO A 171 -7.69 9.13 -18.68
CA PRO A 171 -7.31 10.21 -17.78
C PRO A 171 -7.79 9.96 -16.34
N ILE A 172 -8.99 9.36 -16.17
CA ILE A 172 -9.54 9.06 -14.84
C ILE A 172 -8.66 8.04 -14.11
N ILE A 173 -8.22 6.98 -14.80
CA ILE A 173 -7.34 5.95 -14.23
C ILE A 173 -6.01 6.58 -13.78
N TYR A 174 -5.39 7.43 -14.61
CA TYR A 174 -4.14 8.11 -14.24
C TYR A 174 -4.31 9.07 -13.06
N MET A 175 -5.41 9.84 -13.03
CA MET A 175 -5.71 10.73 -11.91
C MET A 175 -5.90 9.96 -10.60
N CYS A 176 -6.66 8.87 -10.62
CA CYS A 176 -6.84 8.00 -9.45
C CYS A 176 -5.52 7.39 -8.98
N ALA A 177 -4.67 6.93 -9.92
CA ALA A 177 -3.37 6.36 -9.59
C ALA A 177 -2.43 7.41 -8.98
N LEU A 178 -2.45 8.65 -9.49
CA LEU A 178 -1.67 9.76 -8.95
C LEU A 178 -2.12 10.09 -7.53
N ILE A 179 -3.43 10.22 -7.30
CA ILE A 179 -3.99 10.50 -5.96
C ILE A 179 -3.53 9.43 -4.96
N LEU A 180 -3.67 8.14 -5.31
CA LEU A 180 -3.20 7.02 -4.49
C LEU A 180 -1.68 7.06 -4.22
N ALA A 181 -0.87 7.33 -5.25
CA ALA A 181 0.58 7.42 -5.10
C ALA A 181 1.00 8.55 -4.14
N THR A 182 0.24 9.65 -4.11
CA THR A 182 0.49 10.77 -3.20
C THR A 182 -0.09 10.59 -1.80
N MET A 183 -0.89 9.55 -1.53
CA MET A 183 -1.52 9.34 -0.22
C MET A 183 -0.55 9.35 0.97
N PRO A 184 0.63 8.68 0.92
CA PRO A 184 1.59 8.73 2.02
C PRO A 184 2.12 10.15 2.31
N SER A 185 2.19 10.99 1.29
CA SER A 185 2.59 12.39 1.46
C SER A 185 1.47 13.20 2.11
N ILE A 186 0.22 13.00 1.65
CA ILE A 186 -0.99 13.63 2.22
C ILE A 186 -1.15 13.25 3.70
N THR A 187 -0.98 11.98 4.06
CA THR A 187 -1.12 11.54 5.45
C THR A 187 -0.01 12.10 6.33
N SER A 188 1.21 12.22 5.79
CA SER A 188 2.31 12.88 6.51
C SER A 188 2.08 14.37 6.72
N TYR A 189 1.50 15.06 5.73
CA TYR A 189 1.09 16.45 5.83
C TYR A 189 -0.01 16.64 6.88
N LEU A 190 -1.07 15.81 6.86
CA LEU A 190 -2.15 15.84 7.85
C LEU A 190 -1.65 15.63 9.28
N ARG A 191 -0.67 14.73 9.47
CA ARG A 191 -0.08 14.47 10.78
C ARG A 191 0.76 15.65 11.28
N ARG A 192 1.56 16.27 10.41
CA ARG A 192 2.56 17.29 10.79
C ARG A 192 2.00 18.70 10.86
N GLU A 193 1.24 19.13 9.86
CA GLU A 193 0.71 20.49 9.81
C GLU A 193 -0.58 20.66 10.59
N LEU A 194 -1.51 19.71 10.44
CA LEU A 194 -2.83 19.81 11.05
C LEU A 194 -2.89 19.20 12.46
N GLY A 195 -1.78 18.62 12.92
CA GLY A 195 -1.64 18.02 14.25
C GLY A 195 -2.64 16.90 14.51
N TRP A 196 -3.08 16.18 13.47
CA TRP A 196 -4.08 15.13 13.63
C TRP A 196 -3.52 13.96 14.45
N HIS A 197 -4.19 13.67 15.57
CA HIS A 197 -3.95 12.44 16.32
C HIS A 197 -4.16 11.20 15.44
N LEU A 198 -3.45 10.11 15.79
CA LEU A 198 -3.44 8.84 15.08
C LEU A 198 -4.86 8.37 14.68
N SER A 199 -5.84 8.48 15.60
CA SER A 199 -7.23 8.07 15.36
C SER A 199 -7.90 8.78 14.17
N LYS A 200 -7.68 10.10 14.00
CA LYS A 200 -8.24 10.86 12.87
C LYS A 200 -7.58 10.47 11.56
N VAL A 201 -6.26 10.24 11.58
CA VAL A 201 -5.50 9.79 10.41
C VAL A 201 -5.96 8.41 9.96
N VAL A 202 -6.08 7.44 10.88
CA VAL A 202 -6.58 6.10 10.56
C VAL A 202 -8.01 6.15 10.01
N GLY A 203 -8.88 6.99 10.58
CA GLY A 203 -10.24 7.18 10.07
C GLY A 203 -10.27 7.73 8.64
N PHE A 204 -9.41 8.70 8.33
CA PHE A 204 -9.26 9.24 6.98
C PHE A 204 -8.73 8.19 6.01
N GLU A 205 -7.69 7.44 6.39
CA GLU A 205 -7.12 6.38 5.56
C GLU A 205 -8.14 5.29 5.25
N LEU A 206 -8.92 4.84 6.24
CA LEU A 206 -10.00 3.87 6.03
C LEU A 206 -11.08 4.38 5.06
N LEU A 207 -11.53 5.62 5.22
CA LEU A 207 -12.52 6.20 4.31
C LEU A 207 -11.96 6.32 2.89
N SER A 208 -10.71 6.76 2.76
CA SER A 208 -10.03 6.85 1.47
C SER A 208 -9.84 5.49 0.82
N SER A 209 -9.53 4.46 1.59
CA SER A 209 -9.30 3.10 1.08
C SER A 209 -10.59 2.47 0.57
N LEU A 210 -11.70 2.65 1.29
CA LEU A 210 -13.03 2.19 0.85
C LEU A 210 -13.51 2.92 -0.41
N ALA A 211 -13.34 4.24 -0.45
CA ALA A 211 -13.68 5.04 -1.63
C ALA A 211 -12.86 4.61 -2.85
N MET A 212 -11.54 4.45 -2.69
CA MET A 212 -10.67 4.01 -3.78
C MET A 212 -10.95 2.58 -4.22
N ALA A 213 -11.27 1.67 -3.31
CA ALA A 213 -11.68 0.31 -3.67
C ALA A 213 -12.95 0.31 -4.52
N PHE A 214 -13.94 1.12 -4.14
CA PHE A 214 -15.18 1.28 -4.90
C PHE A 214 -14.92 1.86 -6.29
N ILE A 215 -14.13 2.93 -6.39
CA ILE A 215 -13.76 3.55 -7.68
C ILE A 215 -12.99 2.55 -8.56
N CYS A 216 -12.01 1.85 -8.00
CA CYS A 216 -11.25 0.83 -8.73
C CYS A 216 -12.14 -0.28 -9.25
N TRP A 217 -13.10 -0.74 -8.45
CA TRP A 217 -14.09 -1.74 -8.87
C TRP A 217 -14.91 -1.23 -10.07
N GLN A 218 -15.45 -0.01 -10.00
CA GLN A 218 -16.20 0.59 -11.11
C GLN A 218 -15.35 0.72 -12.38
N LEU A 219 -14.10 1.16 -12.25
CA LEU A 219 -13.16 1.28 -13.39
C LEU A 219 -12.84 -0.08 -14.01
N PHE A 220 -12.63 -1.12 -13.20
CA PHE A 220 -12.42 -2.49 -13.69
C PHE A 220 -13.64 -3.02 -14.44
N CYS A 221 -14.83 -2.86 -13.87
CA CYS A 221 -16.09 -3.25 -14.52
C CYS A 221 -16.30 -2.51 -15.84
N ALA A 222 -16.07 -1.20 -15.86
CA ALA A 222 -16.21 -0.39 -17.06
C ALA A 222 -15.20 -0.79 -18.16
N CYS A 223 -13.97 -1.16 -17.78
CA CYS A 223 -12.98 -1.64 -18.73
C CYS A 223 -13.28 -3.06 -19.27
N GLN A 224 -14.02 -3.89 -18.52
CA GLN A 224 -14.41 -5.26 -18.92
C GLN A 224 -15.57 -5.32 -19.89
N ARG A 225 -16.43 -4.29 -19.95
CA ARG A 225 -17.54 -4.26 -20.92
C ARG A 225 -16.97 -4.20 -22.35
N PRO A 226 -17.48 -5.04 -23.28
CA PRO A 226 -17.09 -4.93 -24.68
C PRO A 226 -17.44 -3.53 -25.18
N SER A 227 -16.53 -2.91 -25.94
CA SER A 227 -16.85 -1.69 -26.66
C SER A 227 -17.86 -2.06 -27.75
N ASN A 228 -19.13 -1.67 -27.55
CA ASN A 228 -20.14 -1.68 -28.60
C ASN A 228 -19.68 -0.84 -29.80
#